data_AF-A0A1V6B9V8-F1
#
_entry.id   AF-A0A1V6B9V8-F1
#
_cell.length_a   1.000
_cell.length_b   1.000
_cell.length_c   1.000
_cell.angle_alpha   90.00
_cell.angle_beta   90.00
_cell.angle_gamma   90.00
#
_symmetry.space_group_name_H-M   'P 1'
#
loop_
_entity.id
_entity.type
_entity.pdbx_description
1 polymer ?
#
loop_
_entity_poly.entity_id
_entity_poly.type
_entity_poly.pdbx_seq_one_letter_code
_entity_poly.pdbx_strand_id
1 'polypeptide(L)'
;MMRKKILFTFMIFLTFIFLTGCAFFSEKITYYTVRFYANETLIKTESVRSGYYATYPEAPEVRGYTFKGWDVEPVPVLSSLQIHALYEINHYTITYVNDGNPVDNPTSYTVLDEFVLNNPTKDGIAFLGWFLDGQKVEKIEKGTIGDLTLIALFDIQSTDVFQDKTALENEYQDLLSGIVERLDPLPVIGINKQSKITWQSDSTAVSVDPDSGAVTITKGDFENEVVLYAIVEKDNFVELCKFRFTIPANS
;
A
#
# COMPACT_ATOMS: atom_id res chain seq x y z
N MET A 1 121.62 19.86 26.80
CA MET A 1 122.71 20.01 25.80
C MET A 1 122.09 20.37 24.45
N MET A 2 122.52 21.47 23.81
CA MET A 2 121.97 21.92 22.52
C MET A 2 122.56 21.13 21.33
N ARG A 3 121.75 20.89 20.28
CA ARG A 3 121.91 21.39 18.88
C ARG A 3 120.95 20.61 17.95
N LYS A 4 120.11 21.21 17.08
CA LYS A 4 120.25 22.20 15.97
C LYS A 4 120.54 21.59 14.58
N LYS A 5 119.95 22.25 13.55
CA LYS A 5 119.93 21.98 12.08
C LYS A 5 119.01 20.82 11.65
N ILE A 6 118.34 20.82 10.48
CA ILE A 6 118.00 21.86 9.46
C ILE A 6 116.72 21.36 8.71
N LEU A 7 115.61 22.12 8.62
CA LEU A 7 115.18 23.02 7.52
C LEU A 7 115.28 22.46 6.08
N PHE A 8 114.14 22.08 5.48
CA PHE A 8 113.93 22.10 4.03
C PHE A 8 112.54 22.66 3.71
N THR A 9 112.37 23.27 2.54
CA THR A 9 111.46 24.42 2.38
C THR A 9 110.37 24.18 1.31
N PHE A 10 109.16 24.70 1.57
CA PHE A 10 108.10 25.08 0.59
C PHE A 10 107.62 24.06 -0.47
N MET A 11 106.35 23.64 -0.38
CA MET A 11 105.30 24.03 -1.37
C MET A 11 103.87 23.62 -0.92
N ILE A 12 102.97 24.62 -0.80
CA ILE A 12 101.63 24.72 -1.44
C ILE A 12 100.76 23.42 -1.43
N PHE A 13 99.54 23.39 -0.86
CA PHE A 13 98.33 24.09 -1.34
C PHE A 13 97.20 24.11 -0.28
N LEU A 14 96.35 25.13 -0.31
CA LEU A 14 95.13 25.25 0.52
C LEU A 14 94.00 24.40 -0.07
N THR A 15 93.82 23.15 0.38
CA THR A 15 92.64 22.36 -0.01
C THR A 15 91.51 22.53 1.00
N PHE A 16 90.53 23.31 0.55
CA PHE A 16 89.22 23.54 1.17
C PHE A 16 88.66 22.31 1.91
N ILE A 17 88.12 22.57 3.10
CA ILE A 17 87.20 21.67 3.78
C ILE A 17 85.92 21.61 2.93
N PHE A 18 85.84 20.63 2.02
CA PHE A 18 84.56 20.19 1.48
C PHE A 18 83.86 19.33 2.52
N LEU A 19 83.40 20.01 3.59
CA LEU A 19 82.22 19.55 4.29
C LEU A 19 81.08 19.72 3.27
N THR A 20 80.76 18.65 2.55
CA THR A 20 79.59 18.59 1.68
C THR A 20 78.36 18.64 2.57
N GLY A 21 78.01 19.85 2.98
CA GLY A 21 76.72 20.20 3.54
C GLY A 21 75.66 19.93 2.49
N CYS A 22 75.23 18.68 2.41
CA CYS A 22 73.95 18.36 1.82
C CYS A 22 72.91 19.08 2.67
N ALA A 23 72.48 20.25 2.18
CA ALA A 23 71.39 20.98 2.80
C ALA A 23 70.15 20.10 2.68
N PHE A 24 69.82 19.39 3.76
CA PHE A 24 68.58 18.64 3.88
C PHE A 24 67.43 19.64 3.83
N PHE A 25 66.89 19.85 2.62
CA PHE A 25 65.69 20.63 2.41
C PHE A 25 64.51 19.84 2.98
N SER A 26 64.22 20.07 4.26
CA SER A 26 63.03 19.53 4.91
C SER A 26 61.82 20.32 4.43
N GLU A 27 61.14 19.80 3.41
CA GLU A 27 59.87 20.36 2.96
C GLU A 27 58.82 20.21 4.07
N LYS A 28 58.24 21.32 4.51
CA LYS A 28 57.19 21.31 5.53
C LYS A 28 55.93 20.67 4.96
N ILE A 29 55.64 19.44 5.37
CA ILE A 29 54.42 18.74 4.98
C ILE A 29 53.22 19.36 5.72
N THR A 30 52.29 19.94 4.96
CA THR A 30 51.00 20.44 5.47
C THR A 30 49.92 19.38 5.30
N TYR A 31 49.05 19.25 6.30
CA TYR A 31 47.87 18.39 6.29
C TYR A 31 46.61 19.22 6.53
N TYR A 32 45.50 18.76 5.97
CA TYR A 32 44.18 19.37 6.11
C TYR A 32 43.15 18.33 6.55
N THR A 33 42.12 18.77 7.26
CA THR A 33 41.05 17.89 7.73
C THR A 33 39.88 17.91 6.76
N VAL A 34 39.48 16.75 6.26
CA VAL A 34 38.24 16.57 5.49
C VAL A 34 37.22 15.86 6.36
N ARG A 35 35.98 16.38 6.39
CA ARG A 35 34.86 15.81 7.14
C ARG A 35 33.70 15.51 6.21
N PHE A 36 33.16 14.29 6.29
CA PHE A 36 32.03 13.84 5.50
C PHE A 36 30.77 13.74 6.37
N TYR A 37 29.68 14.34 5.93
CA TYR A 37 28.41 14.39 6.63
C TYR A 37 27.28 13.77 5.81
N ALA A 38 26.40 13.02 6.44
CA ALA A 38 25.14 12.55 5.85
C ALA A 38 24.01 12.82 6.85
N ASN A 39 22.90 13.42 6.39
CA ASN A 39 21.81 13.91 7.24
C ASN A 39 22.33 14.68 8.46
N GLU A 40 23.15 15.71 8.20
CA GLU A 40 23.84 16.57 9.19
C GLU A 40 24.79 15.84 10.18
N THR A 41 24.88 14.51 10.11
CA THR A 41 25.68 13.67 11.00
C THR A 41 27.07 13.43 10.41
N LEU A 42 28.13 13.68 11.19
CA LEU A 42 29.51 13.40 10.80
C LEU A 42 29.74 11.88 10.71
N ILE A 43 29.91 11.34 9.50
CA ILE A 43 30.14 9.90 9.28
C ILE A 43 31.61 9.53 9.11
N LYS A 44 32.47 10.46 8.67
CA LYS A 44 33.92 10.22 8.52
C LYS A 44 34.72 11.50 8.71
N THR A 45 35.91 11.38 9.31
CA THR A 45 36.96 12.41 9.28
C THR A 45 38.24 11.80 8.72
N GLU A 46 38.95 12.54 7.87
CA GLU A 46 40.22 12.14 7.25
C GLU A 46 41.25 13.29 7.35
N SER A 47 42.52 12.94 7.54
CA SER A 47 43.64 13.90 7.53
C SER A 47 44.47 13.68 6.27
N VAL A 48 44.39 14.62 5.33
CA VAL A 48 44.92 14.49 3.97
C VAL A 48 46.12 15.41 3.79
N ARG A 49 47.20 14.91 3.18
CA ARG A 49 48.37 15.75 2.82
C ARG A 49 47.97 16.76 1.75
N SER A 50 48.43 18.01 1.88
CA SER A 50 48.19 19.05 0.88
C SER A 50 48.53 18.59 -0.55
N GLY A 51 47.59 18.74 -1.48
CA GLY A 51 47.72 18.31 -2.87
C GLY A 51 47.34 16.84 -3.15
N TYR A 52 46.93 16.06 -2.14
CA TYR A 52 46.39 14.71 -2.30
C TYR A 52 44.86 14.70 -2.19
N TYR A 53 44.22 13.62 -2.63
CA TYR A 53 42.77 13.45 -2.58
C TYR A 53 42.32 12.81 -1.26
N ALA A 54 41.11 13.15 -0.81
CA ALA A 54 40.43 12.43 0.28
C ALA A 54 39.74 11.17 -0.26
N THR A 55 39.57 10.16 0.59
CA THR A 55 38.84 8.94 0.23
C THR A 55 37.37 9.07 0.61
N TYR A 56 36.49 9.20 -0.38
CA TYR A 56 35.05 9.34 -0.15
C TYR A 56 34.47 8.04 0.45
N PRO A 57 33.68 8.10 1.54
CA PRO A 57 33.00 6.94 2.09
C PRO A 57 31.79 6.53 1.23
N GLU A 58 31.34 5.30 1.43
CA GLU A 58 29.97 4.90 1.09
C GLU A 58 28.99 5.72 1.94
N ALA A 59 27.95 6.26 1.30
CA ALA A 59 26.92 7.02 2.00
C ALA A 59 25.90 6.08 2.63
N PRO A 60 25.38 6.36 3.84
CA PRO A 60 24.37 5.53 4.47
C PRO A 60 23.08 5.52 3.66
N GLU A 61 22.37 4.39 3.67
CA GLU A 61 21.02 4.31 3.10
C GLU A 61 20.05 5.18 3.91
N VAL A 62 19.20 5.94 3.20
CA VAL A 62 18.16 6.78 3.81
C VAL A 62 16.82 6.33 3.25
N ARG A 63 15.95 5.77 4.12
CA ARG A 63 14.66 5.19 3.73
C ARG A 63 13.81 6.20 2.95
N GLY A 64 13.46 5.86 1.72
CA GLY A 64 12.65 6.71 0.84
C GLY A 64 13.43 7.75 0.03
N TYR A 65 14.77 7.68 0.02
CA TYR A 65 15.63 8.58 -0.75
C TYR A 65 16.68 7.81 -1.56
N THR A 66 17.12 8.39 -2.66
CA THR A 66 18.24 7.91 -3.49
C THR A 66 19.46 8.79 -3.26
N PHE A 67 20.61 8.18 -2.95
CA PHE A 67 21.88 8.89 -2.88
C PHE A 67 22.33 9.33 -4.28
N LYS A 68 22.64 10.62 -4.45
CA LYS A 68 23.00 11.23 -5.75
C LYS A 68 24.49 11.52 -5.91
N GLY A 69 25.24 11.50 -4.82
CA GLY A 69 26.64 11.88 -4.78
C GLY A 69 26.96 12.80 -3.60
N TRP A 70 28.13 13.42 -3.65
CA TRP A 70 28.59 14.35 -2.64
C TRP A 70 28.57 15.78 -3.21
N ASP A 71 28.37 16.79 -2.37
CA ASP A 71 28.31 18.21 -2.76
C ASP A 71 29.63 18.77 -3.33
N VAL A 72 30.74 18.10 -3.07
CA VAL A 72 32.07 18.40 -3.60
C VAL A 72 32.57 17.20 -4.42
N GLU A 73 33.01 17.45 -5.65
CA GLU A 73 33.66 16.43 -6.48
C GLU A 73 35.08 16.09 -5.96
N PRO A 74 35.63 14.90 -6.25
CA PRO A 74 37.00 14.55 -5.84
C PRO A 74 38.07 15.48 -6.41
N VAL A 75 38.61 16.36 -5.55
CA VAL A 75 39.68 17.33 -5.89
C VAL A 75 40.89 17.20 -4.95
N PRO A 76 42.09 17.64 -5.37
CA PRO A 76 43.24 17.78 -4.48
C PRO A 76 42.93 18.70 -3.29
N VAL A 77 43.19 18.21 -2.08
CA VAL A 77 42.89 18.93 -0.84
C VAL A 77 43.96 20.02 -0.61
N LEU A 78 43.56 21.28 -0.75
CA LEU A 78 44.41 22.47 -0.54
C LEU A 78 44.01 23.30 0.69
N SER A 79 42.91 22.91 1.36
CA SER A 79 42.42 23.47 2.62
C SER A 79 41.55 22.42 3.32
N SER A 80 41.13 22.66 4.57
CA SER A 80 40.18 21.77 5.25
C SER A 80 38.78 21.91 4.64
N LEU A 81 38.08 20.78 4.46
CA LEU A 81 36.79 20.69 3.77
C LEU A 81 35.71 20.06 4.67
N GLN A 82 34.47 20.50 4.47
CA GLN A 82 33.27 19.78 4.89
C GLN A 82 32.51 19.39 3.62
N ILE A 83 32.13 18.13 3.52
CA ILE A 83 31.54 17.52 2.32
C ILE A 83 30.27 16.80 2.78
N HIS A 84 29.15 17.03 2.10
CA HIS A 84 27.81 16.58 2.48
C HIS A 84 27.23 15.64 1.42
N ALA A 85 26.59 14.56 1.87
CA ALA A 85 25.88 13.63 1.02
C ALA A 85 24.60 14.29 0.47
N LEU A 86 24.40 14.20 -0.85
CA LEU A 86 23.22 14.67 -1.55
C LEU A 86 22.24 13.51 -1.75
N TYR A 87 20.99 13.74 -1.37
CA TYR A 87 19.89 12.78 -1.49
C TYR A 87 18.72 13.39 -2.25
N GLU A 88 18.09 12.59 -3.10
CA GLU A 88 16.84 12.91 -3.82
C GLU A 88 15.71 12.09 -3.21
N ILE A 89 14.53 12.69 -3.01
CA ILE A 89 13.38 11.96 -2.48
C ILE A 89 12.80 11.05 -3.56
N ASN A 90 12.47 9.81 -3.20
CA ASN A 90 11.87 8.87 -4.13
C ASN A 90 10.37 9.13 -4.27
N HIS A 91 9.90 9.09 -5.51
CA HIS A 91 8.47 9.07 -5.85
C HIS A 91 8.04 7.65 -6.19
N TYR A 92 6.90 7.25 -5.66
CA TYR A 92 6.29 5.93 -5.83
C TYR A 92 4.92 6.09 -6.49
N THR A 93 4.49 5.06 -7.20
CA THR A 93 3.19 5.01 -7.89
C THR A 93 2.15 4.21 -7.11
N ILE A 94 0.87 4.51 -7.37
CA ILE A 94 -0.26 3.76 -6.82
C ILE A 94 -1.19 3.35 -7.96
N THR A 95 -1.38 2.04 -8.11
CA THR A 95 -2.33 1.44 -9.05
C THR A 95 -3.58 1.01 -8.30
N TYR A 96 -4.75 1.46 -8.75
CA TYR A 96 -6.05 1.07 -8.19
C TYR A 96 -6.75 0.07 -9.11
N VAL A 97 -7.00 -1.14 -8.62
CA VAL A 97 -7.86 -2.14 -9.26
C VAL A 97 -9.27 -1.94 -8.70
N ASN A 98 -10.15 -1.32 -9.48
CA ASN A 98 -11.48 -0.91 -9.05
C ASN A 98 -12.54 -1.17 -10.13
N ASP A 99 -13.47 -2.08 -9.84
CA ASP A 99 -14.62 -2.40 -10.70
C ASP A 99 -15.88 -1.61 -10.33
N GLY A 100 -15.77 -0.59 -9.46
CA GLY A 100 -16.82 0.38 -9.16
C GLY A 100 -16.67 1.67 -9.94
N ASN A 101 -17.42 2.70 -9.53
CA ASN A 101 -17.30 4.05 -10.06
C ASN A 101 -15.88 4.62 -9.80
N PRO A 102 -15.31 5.41 -10.73
CA PRO A 102 -14.06 6.10 -10.51
C PRO A 102 -14.10 7.00 -9.27
N VAL A 103 -12.98 7.10 -8.58
CA VAL A 103 -12.83 7.93 -7.37
C VAL A 103 -11.51 8.69 -7.46
N ASP A 104 -11.52 9.94 -6.99
CA ASP A 104 -10.33 10.80 -6.98
C ASP A 104 -9.41 10.40 -5.83
N ASN A 105 -8.32 9.71 -6.14
CA ASN A 105 -7.28 9.31 -5.21
C ASN A 105 -5.89 9.60 -5.82
N PRO A 106 -4.88 10.00 -5.03
CA PRO A 106 -3.52 10.20 -5.53
C PRO A 106 -2.96 8.94 -6.20
N THR A 107 -2.37 9.11 -7.38
CA THR A 107 -1.72 8.05 -8.17
C THR A 107 -0.20 7.99 -7.96
N SER A 108 0.36 8.91 -7.18
CA SER A 108 1.75 8.91 -6.74
C SER A 108 1.89 9.53 -5.35
N TYR A 109 2.98 9.16 -4.66
CA TYR A 109 3.29 9.62 -3.31
C TYR A 109 4.81 9.51 -3.02
N THR A 110 5.25 10.07 -1.91
CA THR A 110 6.60 9.97 -1.36
C THR A 110 6.58 9.42 0.06
N VAL A 111 7.75 9.09 0.61
CA VAL A 111 7.88 8.61 2.01
C VAL A 111 7.37 9.60 3.07
N LEU A 112 7.11 10.87 2.70
CA LEU A 112 6.64 11.91 3.61
C LEU A 112 5.11 12.09 3.64
N ASP A 113 4.41 11.56 2.64
CA ASP A 113 2.98 11.80 2.42
C ASP A 113 2.09 10.89 3.28
N GLU A 114 0.91 11.38 3.63
CA GLU A 114 -0.15 10.65 4.34
C GLU A 114 -1.51 11.14 3.82
N PHE A 115 -2.42 10.23 3.47
CA PHE A 115 -3.78 10.57 3.04
C PHE A 115 -4.75 9.40 3.17
N VAL A 116 -6.01 9.71 3.51
CA VAL A 116 -7.12 8.76 3.53
C VAL A 116 -7.53 8.42 2.11
N LEU A 117 -7.81 7.15 1.85
CA LEU A 117 -8.31 6.67 0.57
C LEU A 117 -9.80 6.97 0.46
N ASN A 118 -10.20 7.65 -0.61
CA ASN A 118 -11.61 7.81 -0.93
C ASN A 118 -12.19 6.47 -1.41
N ASN A 119 -13.44 6.20 -1.01
CA ASN A 119 -14.12 4.93 -1.27
C ASN A 119 -14.89 5.01 -2.61
N PRO A 120 -14.74 4.04 -3.52
CA PRO A 120 -15.57 3.93 -4.71
C PRO A 120 -16.97 3.45 -4.34
N THR A 121 -17.96 3.76 -5.20
CA THR A 121 -19.33 3.26 -5.09
C THR A 121 -19.63 2.28 -6.23
N LYS A 122 -20.56 1.34 -6.03
CA LYS A 122 -21.04 0.45 -7.08
C LYS A 122 -22.53 0.17 -6.86
N ASP A 123 -23.33 0.32 -7.90
CA ASP A 123 -24.80 0.39 -7.75
C ASP A 123 -25.38 -0.89 -7.12
N GLY A 124 -26.00 -0.75 -5.95
CA GLY A 124 -26.57 -1.87 -5.19
C GLY A 124 -25.56 -2.77 -4.47
N ILE A 125 -24.25 -2.52 -4.57
CA ILE A 125 -23.19 -3.39 -4.03
C ILE A 125 -22.38 -2.65 -2.94
N ALA A 126 -22.32 -3.22 -1.74
CA ALA A 126 -21.59 -2.60 -0.62
C ALA A 126 -20.07 -2.64 -0.85
N PHE A 127 -19.37 -1.54 -0.54
CA PHE A 127 -17.90 -1.49 -0.57
C PHE A 127 -17.31 -2.02 0.75
N LEU A 128 -16.45 -3.03 0.66
CA LEU A 128 -15.85 -3.70 1.84
C LEU A 128 -14.55 -3.02 2.29
N GLY A 129 -13.79 -2.43 1.36
CA GLY A 129 -12.53 -1.74 1.65
C GLY A 129 -11.54 -1.80 0.49
N TRP A 130 -10.48 -1.00 0.61
CA TRP A 130 -9.25 -1.14 -0.17
C TRP A 130 -8.34 -2.17 0.49
N PHE A 131 -7.65 -2.98 -0.31
CA PHE A 131 -6.74 -4.01 0.17
C PHE A 131 -5.36 -3.89 -0.48
N LEU A 132 -4.32 -3.96 0.33
CA LEU A 132 -2.91 -4.07 -0.06
C LEU A 132 -2.39 -5.42 0.45
N ASP A 133 -1.85 -6.26 -0.43
CA ASP A 133 -1.33 -7.60 -0.09
C ASP A 133 -2.28 -8.46 0.79
N GLY A 134 -3.59 -8.33 0.55
CA GLY A 134 -4.64 -9.03 1.30
C GLY A 134 -5.01 -8.41 2.66
N GLN A 135 -4.36 -7.32 3.08
CA GLN A 135 -4.72 -6.57 4.29
C GLN A 135 -5.58 -5.36 3.93
N LYS A 136 -6.67 -5.14 4.69
CA LYS A 136 -7.52 -3.96 4.51
C LYS A 136 -6.76 -2.70 4.94
N VAL A 137 -6.81 -1.67 4.10
CA VAL A 137 -6.23 -0.35 4.35
C VAL A 137 -7.28 0.75 4.13
N GLU A 138 -7.16 1.83 4.90
CA GLU A 138 -8.07 2.99 4.81
C GLU A 138 -7.30 4.30 4.50
N LYS A 139 -5.98 4.31 4.68
CA LYS A 139 -5.09 5.42 4.34
C LYS A 139 -3.71 4.93 3.93
N ILE A 140 -2.99 5.75 3.17
CA ILE A 140 -1.54 5.62 3.02
C ILE A 140 -0.88 6.32 4.21
N GLU A 141 -0.04 5.58 4.93
CA GLU A 141 0.65 6.05 6.13
C GLU A 141 1.97 6.75 5.81
N LYS A 142 2.35 7.75 6.58
CA LYS A 142 3.68 8.36 6.49
C LYS A 142 4.77 7.32 6.73
N GLY A 143 5.80 7.31 5.88
CA GLY A 143 6.88 6.33 5.92
C GLY A 143 6.63 5.07 5.07
N THR A 144 5.47 4.95 4.42
CA THR A 144 5.22 3.95 3.37
C THR A 144 6.20 4.18 2.20
N ILE A 145 6.66 3.10 1.56
CA ILE A 145 7.61 3.13 0.45
C ILE A 145 7.28 2.04 -0.57
N GLY A 146 7.67 2.24 -1.83
CA GLY A 146 7.48 1.28 -2.91
C GLY A 146 6.19 1.51 -3.69
N ASP A 147 6.14 1.01 -4.92
CA ASP A 147 4.93 1.06 -5.73
C ASP A 147 3.82 0.21 -5.11
N LEU A 148 2.60 0.72 -5.07
CA LEU A 148 1.45 0.09 -4.42
C LEU A 148 0.43 -0.38 -5.46
N THR A 149 -0.17 -1.55 -5.21
CA THR A 149 -1.38 -2.00 -5.93
C THR A 149 -2.50 -2.21 -4.92
N LEU A 150 -3.53 -1.37 -5.01
CA LEU A 150 -4.70 -1.38 -4.13
C LEU A 150 -5.90 -1.99 -4.84
N ILE A 151 -6.52 -2.98 -4.23
CA ILE A 151 -7.69 -3.69 -4.79
C ILE A 151 -8.95 -3.27 -4.02
N ALA A 152 -9.96 -2.78 -4.72
CA ALA A 152 -11.28 -2.52 -4.16
C ALA A 152 -12.07 -3.83 -4.08
N LEU A 153 -12.54 -4.20 -2.88
CA LEU A 153 -13.45 -5.33 -2.70
C LEU A 153 -14.89 -4.87 -2.43
N PHE A 154 -15.84 -5.60 -2.98
CA PHE A 154 -17.28 -5.31 -2.93
C PHE A 154 -18.07 -6.57 -2.53
N ASP A 155 -19.16 -6.40 -1.77
CA ASP A 155 -20.01 -7.50 -1.31
C ASP A 155 -21.07 -7.88 -2.35
N ILE A 156 -20.70 -8.81 -3.22
CA ILE A 156 -21.59 -9.37 -4.23
C ILE A 156 -22.65 -10.28 -3.57
N GLN A 157 -22.38 -10.86 -2.40
CA GLN A 157 -23.25 -11.86 -1.78
C GLN A 157 -24.55 -11.22 -1.27
N SER A 158 -24.46 -10.06 -0.62
CA SER A 158 -25.65 -9.30 -0.20
C SER A 158 -26.49 -8.79 -1.38
N THR A 159 -25.87 -8.64 -2.56
CA THR A 159 -26.53 -8.06 -3.74
C THR A 159 -27.51 -9.03 -4.39
N ASP A 160 -27.14 -10.30 -4.57
CA ASP A 160 -28.05 -11.31 -5.14
C ASP A 160 -29.32 -11.46 -4.27
N VAL A 161 -29.14 -11.58 -2.95
CA VAL A 161 -30.23 -11.71 -1.99
C VAL A 161 -31.19 -10.50 -2.02
N PHE A 162 -30.66 -9.28 -2.16
CA PHE A 162 -31.46 -8.07 -2.28
C PHE A 162 -32.17 -7.95 -3.65
N GLN A 163 -31.50 -8.33 -4.75
CA GLN A 163 -32.11 -8.36 -6.09
C GLN A 163 -33.24 -9.38 -6.16
N ASP A 164 -33.01 -10.59 -5.64
CA ASP A 164 -34.00 -11.66 -5.59
C ASP A 164 -35.23 -11.25 -4.77
N LYS A 165 -35.04 -10.63 -3.60
CA LYS A 165 -36.13 -10.02 -2.81
C LYS A 165 -36.89 -8.96 -3.61
N THR A 166 -36.18 -8.01 -4.21
CA THR A 166 -36.80 -6.91 -4.98
C THR A 166 -37.61 -7.45 -6.16
N ALA A 167 -37.14 -8.52 -6.81
CA ALA A 167 -37.87 -9.17 -7.90
C ALA A 167 -39.10 -9.93 -7.40
N LEU A 168 -38.99 -10.66 -6.29
CA LEU A 168 -40.13 -11.31 -5.63
C LEU A 168 -41.21 -10.31 -5.26
N GLU A 169 -40.85 -9.17 -4.67
CA GLU A 169 -41.79 -8.09 -4.38
C GLU A 169 -42.43 -7.58 -5.68
N ASN A 170 -41.66 -7.19 -6.70
CA ASN A 170 -42.22 -6.66 -7.96
C ASN A 170 -43.11 -7.65 -8.74
N GLU A 171 -42.82 -8.95 -8.71
CA GLU A 171 -43.55 -9.97 -9.47
C GLU A 171 -44.77 -10.52 -8.70
N TYR A 172 -44.65 -10.72 -7.38
CA TYR A 172 -45.67 -11.42 -6.58
C TYR A 172 -46.53 -10.50 -5.70
N GLN A 173 -46.19 -9.21 -5.52
CA GLN A 173 -46.98 -8.29 -4.68
C GLN A 173 -48.44 -8.20 -5.12
N ASP A 174 -48.70 -8.10 -6.43
CA ASP A 174 -50.06 -8.04 -6.99
C ASP A 174 -50.72 -9.42 -7.04
N LEU A 175 -49.96 -10.46 -7.43
CA LEU A 175 -50.46 -11.84 -7.55
C LEU A 175 -50.86 -12.46 -6.20
N LEU A 176 -50.15 -12.09 -5.13
CA LEU A 176 -50.39 -12.52 -3.75
C LEU A 176 -51.08 -11.41 -2.94
N SER A 177 -52.08 -10.78 -3.56
CA SER A 177 -53.00 -9.83 -2.95
C SER A 177 -54.46 -10.22 -3.22
N GLY A 178 -55.39 -9.69 -2.42
CA GLY A 178 -56.82 -9.93 -2.62
C GLY A 178 -57.22 -11.39 -2.41
N ILE A 179 -57.99 -11.97 -3.32
CA ILE A 179 -58.47 -13.37 -3.23
C ILE A 179 -57.66 -14.26 -4.18
N VAL A 180 -57.00 -15.28 -3.65
CA VAL A 180 -56.18 -16.23 -4.42
C VAL A 180 -56.79 -17.64 -4.36
N GLU A 181 -57.29 -18.11 -5.50
CA GLU A 181 -57.91 -19.44 -5.64
C GLU A 181 -56.91 -20.56 -6.00
N ARG A 182 -55.86 -20.18 -6.73
CA ARG A 182 -54.81 -21.05 -7.26
C ARG A 182 -53.56 -20.21 -7.43
N LEU A 183 -52.42 -20.83 -7.21
CA LEU A 183 -51.10 -20.26 -7.45
C LEU A 183 -50.28 -21.26 -8.26
N ASP A 184 -49.50 -20.78 -9.22
CA ASP A 184 -48.52 -21.61 -9.92
C ASP A 184 -47.29 -21.85 -9.01
N PRO A 185 -46.41 -22.83 -9.31
CA PRO A 185 -45.24 -23.10 -8.48
C PRO A 185 -44.35 -21.87 -8.28
N LEU A 186 -44.01 -21.59 -7.04
CA LEU A 186 -43.20 -20.42 -6.66
C LEU A 186 -41.70 -20.68 -6.87
N PRO A 187 -40.89 -19.64 -7.14
CA PRO A 187 -39.45 -19.80 -7.34
C PRO A 187 -38.77 -20.23 -6.03
N VAL A 188 -37.98 -21.31 -6.10
CA VAL A 188 -37.16 -21.85 -4.97
C VAL A 188 -35.68 -21.49 -5.07
N ILE A 189 -35.28 -20.83 -6.15
CA ILE A 189 -33.91 -20.39 -6.47
C ILE A 189 -33.98 -18.97 -7.04
N GLY A 190 -33.05 -18.12 -6.64
CA GLY A 190 -32.92 -16.75 -7.13
C GLY A 190 -32.62 -16.63 -8.62
N ILE A 191 -32.84 -15.45 -9.20
CA ILE A 191 -32.73 -15.16 -10.64
C ILE A 191 -31.32 -15.46 -11.16
N ASN A 192 -30.29 -15.07 -10.41
CA ASN A 192 -28.89 -15.32 -10.73
C ASN A 192 -28.43 -16.75 -10.35
N LYS A 193 -29.34 -17.57 -9.80
CA LYS A 193 -29.10 -18.93 -9.29
C LYS A 193 -28.07 -19.04 -8.17
N GLN A 194 -27.85 -17.94 -7.44
CA GLN A 194 -26.89 -17.90 -6.33
C GLN A 194 -27.54 -17.91 -4.94
N SER A 195 -28.83 -17.54 -4.84
CA SER A 195 -29.61 -17.58 -3.59
C SER A 195 -30.61 -18.74 -3.62
N LYS A 196 -30.89 -19.31 -2.45
CA LYS A 196 -32.03 -20.21 -2.22
C LYS A 196 -33.25 -19.40 -1.79
N ILE A 197 -34.45 -19.79 -2.21
CA ILE A 197 -35.70 -19.19 -1.72
C ILE A 197 -36.50 -20.28 -1.01
N THR A 198 -36.73 -20.10 0.29
CA THR A 198 -37.57 -20.98 1.12
C THR A 198 -38.90 -20.29 1.42
N TRP A 199 -40.03 -20.92 1.09
CA TRP A 199 -41.36 -20.37 1.34
C TRP A 199 -41.99 -20.94 2.61
N GLN A 200 -42.63 -20.09 3.41
CA GLN A 200 -43.33 -20.47 4.64
C GLN A 200 -44.68 -19.76 4.74
N SER A 201 -45.71 -20.47 5.21
CA SER A 201 -47.06 -19.95 5.46
C SER A 201 -47.32 -19.85 6.97
N ASP A 202 -48.03 -18.81 7.43
CA ASP A 202 -48.57 -18.77 8.80
C ASP A 202 -49.87 -19.58 8.97
N SER A 203 -50.45 -20.05 7.87
CA SER A 203 -51.70 -20.81 7.84
C SER A 203 -51.50 -22.21 7.25
N THR A 204 -52.09 -23.23 7.89
CA THR A 204 -52.12 -24.60 7.36
C THR A 204 -52.97 -24.75 6.10
N ALA A 205 -53.70 -23.71 5.69
CA ALA A 205 -54.46 -23.71 4.44
C ALA A 205 -53.55 -23.61 3.20
N VAL A 206 -52.28 -23.19 3.35
CA VAL A 206 -51.29 -23.13 2.27
C VAL A 206 -50.03 -23.87 2.67
N SER A 207 -49.58 -24.78 1.82
CA SER A 207 -48.24 -25.35 1.89
C SER A 207 -47.52 -25.16 0.55
N VAL A 208 -46.23 -24.91 0.62
CA VAL A 208 -45.33 -24.81 -0.54
C VAL A 208 -44.29 -25.92 -0.42
N ASP A 209 -44.15 -26.72 -1.47
CA ASP A 209 -43.12 -27.74 -1.54
C ASP A 209 -41.73 -27.09 -1.64
N PRO A 210 -40.75 -27.44 -0.78
CA PRO A 210 -39.49 -26.71 -0.67
C PRO A 210 -38.51 -26.95 -1.82
N ASP A 211 -38.70 -28.03 -2.59
CA ASP A 211 -37.78 -28.44 -3.66
C ASP A 211 -38.30 -28.05 -5.06
N SER A 212 -39.63 -28.03 -5.23
CA SER A 212 -40.30 -27.73 -6.51
C SER A 212 -41.08 -26.42 -6.52
N GLY A 213 -41.32 -25.82 -5.35
CA GLY A 213 -42.16 -24.63 -5.21
C GLY A 213 -43.65 -24.87 -5.40
N ALA A 214 -44.08 -26.12 -5.61
CA ALA A 214 -45.48 -26.46 -5.88
C ALA A 214 -46.38 -26.06 -4.70
N VAL A 215 -47.43 -25.29 -4.97
CA VAL A 215 -48.31 -24.74 -3.95
C VAL A 215 -49.60 -25.54 -3.83
N THR A 216 -49.93 -25.95 -2.61
CA THR A 216 -51.21 -26.60 -2.28
C THR A 216 -52.06 -25.65 -1.46
N ILE A 217 -53.27 -25.33 -1.94
CA ILE A 217 -54.26 -24.52 -1.23
C ILE A 217 -55.43 -25.43 -0.82
N THR A 218 -55.69 -25.53 0.48
CA THR A 218 -56.82 -26.30 1.04
C THR A 218 -57.97 -25.34 1.34
N LYS A 219 -59.09 -25.48 0.61
CA LYS A 219 -60.31 -24.66 0.83
C LYS A 219 -61.08 -25.15 2.07
N GLY A 220 -61.61 -24.21 2.85
CA GLY A 220 -62.27 -24.47 4.14
C GLY A 220 -63.32 -23.41 4.49
N ASP A 221 -63.98 -23.56 5.63
CA ASP A 221 -65.22 -22.83 5.97
C ASP A 221 -64.99 -21.46 6.67
N PHE A 222 -63.89 -20.77 6.36
CA PHE A 222 -63.56 -19.45 6.92
C PHE A 222 -62.84 -18.55 5.91
N GLU A 223 -63.14 -17.25 5.93
CA GLU A 223 -62.28 -16.24 5.30
C GLU A 223 -60.95 -16.16 6.08
N ASN A 224 -59.94 -16.87 5.57
CA ASN A 224 -58.60 -16.85 6.16
C ASN A 224 -57.73 -15.87 5.38
N GLU A 225 -57.32 -14.77 6.01
CA GLU A 225 -56.11 -14.06 5.62
C GLU A 225 -54.92 -15.01 5.85
N VAL A 226 -54.06 -15.12 4.84
CA VAL A 226 -52.83 -15.90 4.88
C VAL A 226 -51.65 -14.98 4.63
N VAL A 227 -50.62 -15.12 5.45
CA VAL A 227 -49.33 -14.53 5.18
C VAL A 227 -48.38 -15.59 4.64
N LEU A 228 -47.88 -15.35 3.43
CA LEU A 228 -46.81 -16.13 2.85
C LEU A 228 -45.49 -15.34 2.92
N TYR A 229 -44.46 -15.99 3.45
CA TYR A 229 -43.12 -15.45 3.62
C TYR A 229 -42.18 -16.10 2.60
N ALA A 230 -41.43 -15.29 1.86
CA ALA A 230 -40.29 -15.76 1.09
C ALA A 230 -39.01 -15.42 1.84
N ILE A 231 -38.26 -16.44 2.25
CA ILE A 231 -36.97 -16.32 2.91
C ILE A 231 -35.91 -16.52 1.82
N VAL A 232 -35.18 -15.45 1.49
CA VAL A 232 -34.11 -15.49 0.48
C VAL A 232 -32.77 -15.62 1.21
N GLU A 233 -32.05 -16.72 0.95
CA GLU A 233 -30.88 -17.14 1.74
C GLU A 233 -29.66 -17.33 0.83
N LYS A 234 -28.51 -16.76 1.23
CA LYS A 234 -27.20 -17.01 0.59
C LYS A 234 -26.08 -16.89 1.63
N ASP A 235 -25.32 -17.97 1.82
CA ASP A 235 -24.31 -18.08 2.88
C ASP A 235 -24.85 -17.68 4.26
N ASN A 236 -24.50 -16.49 4.77
CA ASN A 236 -24.99 -15.94 6.04
C ASN A 236 -25.98 -14.77 5.86
N PHE A 237 -26.33 -14.41 4.62
CA PHE A 237 -27.27 -13.35 4.30
C PHE A 237 -28.69 -13.91 4.16
N VAL A 238 -29.64 -13.25 4.81
CA VAL A 238 -31.06 -13.61 4.79
C VAL A 238 -31.88 -12.35 4.60
N GLU A 239 -32.74 -12.34 3.58
CA GLU A 239 -33.78 -11.34 3.39
C GLU A 239 -35.17 -11.98 3.47
N LEU A 240 -36.16 -11.17 3.81
CA LEU A 240 -37.55 -11.59 3.98
C LEU A 240 -38.48 -10.75 3.11
N CYS A 241 -39.28 -11.41 2.28
CA CYS A 241 -40.45 -10.85 1.61
C CYS A 241 -41.72 -11.34 2.34
N LYS A 242 -42.79 -10.54 2.33
CA LYS A 242 -44.06 -10.87 3.01
C LYS A 242 -45.25 -10.48 2.14
N PHE A 243 -46.06 -11.47 1.80
CA PHE A 243 -47.25 -11.33 0.96
C PHE A 243 -48.52 -11.63 1.77
N ARG A 244 -49.65 -10.99 1.44
CA ARG A 244 -50.91 -11.07 2.19
C ARG A 244 -52.10 -11.21 1.25
N PHE A 245 -52.76 -12.36 1.32
CA PHE A 245 -53.95 -12.65 0.52
C PHE A 245 -54.99 -13.43 1.33
N THR A 246 -56.18 -13.59 0.76
CA THR A 246 -57.30 -14.33 1.33
C THR A 246 -57.59 -15.54 0.46
N ILE A 247 -57.93 -16.68 1.07
CA ILE A 247 -58.43 -17.86 0.36
C ILE A 247 -59.96 -17.81 0.35
N PRO A 248 -60.64 -18.09 -0.78
CA PRO A 248 -62.10 -18.16 -0.79
C PRO A 248 -62.63 -19.29 0.10
N ALA A 249 -63.72 -19.03 0.82
CA ALA A 249 -64.47 -20.06 1.51
C ALA A 249 -65.03 -21.12 0.53
N ASN A 250 -65.32 -22.32 1.02
CA ASN A 250 -66.07 -23.31 0.25
C ASN A 250 -67.48 -22.78 -0.07
N SER A 251 -67.91 -22.95 -1.33
CA SER A 251 -69.26 -22.63 -1.84
C SER A 251 -70.13 -23.88 -1.97
#